data_AF-A0A0G1D4R6-F1
#
_entry.id   AF-A0A0G1D4R6-F1
#
_cell.length_a   1.000
_cell.length_b   1.000
_cell.length_c   1.000
_cell.angle_alpha   90.00
_cell.angle_beta   90.00
_cell.angle_gamma   90.00
#
_symmetry.space_group_name_H-M   'P 1'
#
loop_
_entity.id
_entity.type
_entity.pdbx_description
1 polymer ?
#
loop_
_entity_poly.entity_id
_entity_poly.type
_entity_poly.pdbx_seq_one_letter_code
_entity_poly.pdbx_strand_id
1 'polypeptide(L)'
;MENANFSFSAFRSRERYMAGELLIAWSNEAWATSADHLEGNATLEFNPNSGNVFLVDEDFNVVMLNGDGKLENWLYCGDCGEEGFRSEVSFTEEGLCSECATKISWGQENLEVAYGLA
;
A
#
# COMPACT_ATOMS: atom_id res chain seq x y z
N MET A 1 -3.35 -14.42 -15.03
CA MET A 1 -2.25 -13.44 -15.13
C MET A 1 -0.99 -14.23 -14.84
N GLU A 2 -0.08 -14.37 -15.80
CA GLU A 2 1.19 -15.07 -15.56
C GLU A 2 1.98 -14.23 -14.55
N ASN A 3 2.35 -14.84 -13.41
CA ASN A 3 3.16 -14.16 -12.39
C ASN A 3 4.40 -13.63 -13.09
N ALA A 4 4.54 -12.30 -13.18
CA ALA A 4 5.72 -11.69 -13.74
C ALA A 4 6.88 -12.08 -12.82
N ASN A 5 7.64 -13.10 -13.21
CA ASN A 5 8.88 -13.46 -12.54
C ASN A 5 9.80 -12.24 -12.62
N PHE A 6 9.84 -11.42 -11.56
CA PHE A 6 10.80 -10.34 -11.48
C PHE A 6 12.19 -10.95 -11.35
N SER A 7 12.85 -11.04 -12.49
CA SER A 7 14.23 -11.47 -12.54
C SER A 7 15.08 -10.55 -11.68
N PHE A 8 15.94 -11.11 -10.82
CA PHE A 8 16.95 -10.35 -10.08
C PHE A 8 17.89 -9.53 -10.99
N SER A 9 17.87 -9.75 -12.31
CA SER A 9 18.55 -8.90 -13.28
C SER A 9 18.02 -7.47 -13.34
N ALA A 10 16.74 -7.25 -12.99
CA ALA A 10 16.16 -5.90 -12.90
C ALA A 10 16.61 -5.14 -11.64
N PHE A 11 16.96 -5.87 -10.58
CA PHE A 11 17.42 -5.30 -9.33
C PHE A 11 18.88 -4.89 -9.46
N ARG A 12 19.22 -3.65 -9.10
CA ARG A 12 20.63 -3.26 -8.92
C ARG A 12 21.04 -3.54 -7.47
N SER A 13 22.25 -3.14 -7.11
CA SER A 13 22.80 -3.43 -5.77
C SER A 13 21.94 -2.87 -4.64
N ARG A 14 21.34 -1.69 -4.83
CA ARG A 14 20.45 -1.07 -3.84
C ARG A 14 19.17 -1.89 -3.65
N GLU A 15 18.52 -2.27 -4.74
CA GLU A 15 17.24 -2.99 -4.68
C GLU A 15 17.44 -4.40 -4.11
N ARG A 16 18.56 -5.06 -4.43
CA ARG A 16 18.91 -6.35 -3.79
C ARG A 16 19.12 -6.21 -2.28
N TYR A 17 19.72 -5.11 -1.84
CA TYR A 17 19.88 -4.82 -0.41
C TYR A 17 18.52 -4.61 0.26
N MET A 18 17.65 -3.80 -0.35
CA MET A 18 16.28 -3.58 0.15
C MET A 18 15.47 -4.88 0.24
N ALA A 19 15.54 -5.73 -0.78
CA ALA A 19 14.93 -7.05 -0.75
C ALA A 19 15.42 -7.89 0.43
N GLY A 20 16.72 -7.86 0.72
CA GLY A 20 17.31 -8.56 1.86
C GLY A 20 16.78 -8.05 3.20
N GLU A 21 16.79 -6.73 3.40
CA GLU A 21 16.25 -6.10 4.62
C GLU A 21 14.78 -6.46 4.84
N LEU A 22 13.98 -6.42 3.77
CA LEU A 22 12.55 -6.71 3.81
C LEU A 22 12.28 -8.17 4.19
N LEU A 23 13.03 -9.12 3.61
CA LEU A 23 12.92 -10.55 3.93
C LEU A 23 13.43 -10.88 5.34
N ILE A 24 14.47 -10.19 5.81
CA ILE A 24 14.97 -10.34 7.19
C ILE A 24 13.92 -9.83 8.18
N ALA A 25 13.33 -8.66 7.93
CA ALA A 25 12.26 -8.13 8.77
C ALA A 25 11.04 -9.04 8.79
N TRP A 26 10.63 -9.61 7.65
CA TRP A 26 9.58 -10.62 7.60
C TRP A 26 9.94 -11.82 8.47
N SER A 27 11.12 -12.40 8.25
CA SER A 27 11.56 -13.59 8.99
C SER A 27 11.57 -13.38 10.51
N ASN A 28 11.73 -12.14 10.96
CA ASN A 28 11.75 -11.74 12.36
C ASN A 28 10.39 -11.24 12.88
N GLU A 29 9.31 -11.33 12.09
CA GLU A 29 7.99 -10.79 12.40
C GLU A 29 8.04 -9.32 12.86
N ALA A 30 8.88 -8.50 12.22
CA ALA A 30 9.12 -7.11 12.59
C ALA A 30 8.00 -6.16 12.11
N TRP A 31 6.74 -6.54 12.32
CA TRP A 31 5.56 -5.75 11.97
C TRP A 31 5.45 -4.48 12.84
N ALA A 32 4.96 -3.39 12.24
CA ALA A 32 4.64 -2.18 12.97
C ALA A 32 3.43 -2.42 13.89
N THR A 33 2.36 -3.00 13.33
CA THR A 33 1.17 -3.44 14.06
C THR A 33 0.59 -4.73 13.47
N SER A 34 -0.33 -5.38 14.17
CA SER A 34 -1.05 -6.55 13.64
C SER A 34 -1.97 -6.23 12.47
N ALA A 35 -2.36 -4.96 12.28
CA ALA A 35 -3.16 -4.52 11.14
C ALA A 35 -2.32 -4.39 9.85
N ASP A 36 -1.01 -4.56 9.96
CA ASP A 36 -0.08 -4.51 8.82
C ASP A 36 0.30 -5.90 8.28
N HIS A 37 -0.27 -6.95 8.85
CA HIS A 37 0.01 -8.31 8.41
C HIS A 37 -0.57 -8.54 7.02
N LEU A 38 0.26 -9.11 6.14
CA LEU A 38 -0.20 -9.65 4.86
C LEU A 38 -0.98 -10.96 5.09
N GLU A 39 -2.01 -11.18 4.27
CA GLU A 39 -2.81 -12.39 4.32
C GLU A 39 -2.45 -13.36 3.18
N GLY A 40 -2.57 -14.67 3.41
CA GLY A 40 -2.33 -15.67 2.37
C GLY A 40 -0.88 -15.70 1.86
N ASN A 41 -0.71 -15.83 0.54
CA ASN A 41 0.60 -15.83 -0.09
C ASN A 41 1.06 -14.43 -0.42
N ALA A 42 2.33 -14.14 -0.17
CA ALA A 42 2.94 -12.89 -0.58
C ALA A 42 4.09 -13.08 -1.55
N THR A 43 4.26 -12.09 -2.41
CA THR A 43 5.28 -12.02 -3.43
C THR A 43 6.17 -10.80 -3.21
N LEU A 44 7.47 -10.97 -3.43
CA LEU A 44 8.43 -9.87 -3.45
C LEU A 44 8.39 -9.18 -4.81
N GLU A 45 8.12 -7.89 -4.80
CA GLU A 45 7.86 -7.07 -5.98
C GLU A 45 8.77 -5.84 -6.04
N PHE A 46 8.92 -5.27 -7.24
CA PHE A 46 9.80 -4.14 -7.48
C PHE A 46 9.16 -3.11 -8.42
N ASN A 47 9.11 -1.85 -7.99
CA ASN A 47 8.68 -0.74 -8.84
C ASN A 47 9.91 -0.06 -9.49
N PRO A 48 10.12 -0.22 -10.81
CA PRO A 48 11.28 0.35 -11.50
C PRO A 48 11.26 1.88 -11.60
N ASN A 49 10.10 2.52 -11.43
CA ASN A 49 9.98 3.97 -11.50
C ASN A 49 10.46 4.64 -10.19
N SER A 50 10.16 4.04 -9.04
CA SER A 50 10.56 4.57 -7.73
C SER A 50 11.83 3.93 -7.17
N GLY A 51 12.19 2.73 -7.66
CA GLY A 51 13.29 1.95 -7.10
C GLY A 51 12.89 1.22 -5.81
N ASN A 52 11.60 1.17 -5.44
CA ASN A 52 11.15 0.53 -4.21
C ASN A 52 10.92 -0.96 -4.40
N VAL A 53 11.28 -1.72 -3.36
CA VAL A 53 11.04 -3.16 -3.24
C VAL A 53 10.03 -3.34 -2.11
N PHE A 54 9.01 -4.15 -2.36
CA PHE A 54 7.88 -4.31 -1.45
C PHE A 54 7.36 -5.75 -1.48
N LEU A 55 6.54 -6.08 -0.51
CA LEU A 55 5.78 -7.33 -0.49
C LEU A 55 4.34 -7.01 -0.85
N VAL A 56 3.72 -7.89 -1.63
CA VAL A 56 2.30 -7.79 -1.96
C VAL A 56 1.63 -9.13 -1.74
N ASP A 57 0.45 -9.13 -1.14
CA ASP A 57 -0.38 -10.32 -1.02
C ASP A 57 -1.41 -10.49 -2.15
N GLU A 58 -2.24 -11.52 -2.04
CA GLU A 58 -3.28 -11.85 -3.02
C GLU A 58 -4.40 -10.81 -3.09
N ASP A 59 -4.57 -10.00 -2.04
CA ASP A 59 -5.56 -8.92 -1.94
C ASP A 59 -4.98 -7.54 -2.29
N PHE A 60 -3.76 -7.51 -2.83
CA PHE A 60 -3.03 -6.31 -3.22
C PHE A 60 -2.66 -5.39 -2.05
N ASN A 61 -2.62 -5.91 -0.82
CA ASN A 61 -2.03 -5.16 0.28
C ASN A 61 -0.52 -5.06 0.06
N VAL A 62 0.02 -3.85 0.12
CA VAL A 62 1.44 -3.59 -0.09
C VAL A 62 2.09 -3.31 1.25
N VAL A 63 3.20 -3.99 1.54
CA VAL A 63 4.01 -3.78 2.74
C VAL A 63 5.44 -3.40 2.38
N MET A 64 5.96 -2.40 3.10
CA MET A 64 7.32 -1.88 2.96
C MET A 64 7.97 -1.70 4.34
N LEU A 65 9.29 -1.51 4.36
CA LEU A 65 9.99 -1.07 5.58
C LEU A 65 9.79 0.43 5.77
N ASN A 66 9.24 0.82 6.91
CA ASN A 66 9.16 2.21 7.33
C ASN A 66 10.50 2.74 7.86
N GLY A 67 10.52 4.01 8.28
CA GLY A 67 11.73 4.67 8.81
C GLY A 67 12.33 4.01 10.06
N ASP A 68 11.54 3.23 10.80
CA ASP A 68 11.94 2.50 12.00
C ASP A 68 12.36 1.05 11.71
N GLY A 69 12.40 0.65 10.42
CA GLY A 69 12.72 -0.71 10.00
C GLY A 69 11.63 -1.72 10.33
N LYS A 70 10.38 -1.28 10.42
CA LYS A 70 9.20 -2.14 10.63
C LYS A 70 8.44 -2.37 9.33
N LEU A 71 7.87 -3.55 9.19
CA LEU A 71 6.93 -3.88 8.11
C LEU A 71 5.60 -3.18 8.37
N GLU A 72 5.22 -2.30 7.44
CA GLU A 72 4.01 -1.50 7.53
C GLU A 72 3.32 -1.38 6.18
N ASN A 73 1.99 -1.30 6.18
CA ASN A 73 1.23 -1.13 4.95
C ASN A 73 1.52 0.23 4.30
N TRP A 74 1.76 0.21 3.00
CA TRP A 74 1.76 1.38 2.13
C TRP A 74 0.37 1.51 1.52
N LEU A 75 -0.36 2.55 1.91
CA LEU A 75 -1.70 2.83 1.43
C LEU A 75 -1.66 3.83 0.29
N TYR A 76 -2.61 3.75 -0.63
CA TYR A 76 -2.76 4.70 -1.72
C TYR A 76 -4.23 5.02 -1.98
N CYS A 77 -4.52 6.28 -2.30
CA CYS A 77 -5.85 6.76 -2.62
C CYS A 77 -6.07 6.62 -4.12
N GLY A 78 -7.02 5.78 -4.52
CA GLY A 78 -7.34 5.56 -5.93
C GLY A 78 -7.83 6.80 -6.70
N ASP A 79 -8.31 7.82 -5.98
CA ASP A 79 -8.86 9.04 -6.57
C ASP A 79 -7.81 10.12 -6.85
N CYS A 80 -7.00 10.45 -5.85
CA CYS A 80 -6.04 11.57 -5.94
C CYS A 80 -4.57 11.14 -5.94
N GLY A 81 -4.29 9.86 -5.68
CA GLY A 81 -2.93 9.34 -5.61
C GLY A 81 -2.16 9.72 -4.33
N GLU A 82 -2.84 10.25 -3.30
CA GLU A 82 -2.23 10.38 -1.97
C GLU A 82 -1.77 9.01 -1.51
N GLU A 83 -0.55 8.90 -1.00
CA GLU A 83 0.03 7.63 -0.61
C GLU A 83 0.98 7.79 0.58
N GLY A 84 1.15 6.73 1.36
CA GLY A 84 2.07 6.74 2.49
C GLY A 84 1.91 5.55 3.41
N PHE A 85 2.76 5.49 4.44
CA PHE A 85 2.63 4.47 5.48
C PHE A 85 1.34 4.66 6.27
N ARG A 86 0.72 3.57 6.71
CA ARG A 86 -0.54 3.58 7.48
C ARG A 86 -0.51 4.57 8.66
N SER A 87 0.62 4.70 9.34
CA SER A 87 0.82 5.62 10.47
C SER A 87 0.93 7.09 10.08
N GLU A 88 1.18 7.37 8.79
CA GLU A 88 1.38 8.72 8.24
C GLU A 88 0.13 9.25 7.54
N VAL A 89 -0.78 8.37 7.14
CA VAL A 89 -1.98 8.73 6.37
C VAL A 89 -3.28 8.30 7.02
N SER A 90 -4.40 8.96 6.65
CA SER A 90 -5.73 8.63 7.15
C SER A 90 -6.69 8.34 6.00
N PHE A 91 -7.22 7.11 6.00
CA PHE A 91 -7.97 6.52 4.91
C PHE A 91 -9.28 5.92 5.44
N THR A 92 -10.35 5.98 4.64
CA THR A 92 -11.61 5.29 4.95
C THR A 92 -11.49 3.80 4.67
N GLU A 93 -12.50 3.01 5.08
CA GLU A 93 -12.55 1.56 4.80
C GLU A 93 -12.57 1.27 3.29
N GLU A 94 -13.08 2.20 2.48
CA GLU A 94 -13.12 2.14 1.02
C GLU A 94 -11.81 2.59 0.36
N GLY A 95 -10.76 2.90 1.13
CA GLY A 95 -9.46 3.29 0.60
C GLY A 95 -9.38 4.73 0.09
N LEU A 96 -10.28 5.61 0.54
CA LEU A 96 -10.25 7.03 0.18
C LEU A 96 -9.52 7.84 1.24
N CYS A 97 -8.67 8.78 0.82
CA CYS A 97 -8.13 9.78 1.73
C CYS A 97 -9.24 10.74 2.22
N SER A 98 -9.02 11.38 3.37
CA SER A 98 -9.99 12.30 3.99
C SER A 98 -10.52 13.38 3.05
N GLU A 99 -9.68 13.92 2.15
CA GLU A 99 -10.10 14.93 1.19
C GLU A 99 -11.06 14.38 0.13
N CYS A 100 -10.80 13.18 -0.38
CA CYS A 100 -11.63 12.56 -1.42
C CYS A 100 -12.95 12.04 -0.84
N ALA A 101 -12.91 11.44 0.36
CA ALA A 101 -14.11 11.03 1.08
C ALA A 101 -15.09 12.20 1.28
N THR A 102 -14.57 13.38 1.64
CA THR A 102 -15.37 14.60 1.78
C THR A 102 -15.99 15.02 0.43
N LYS A 103 -15.23 15.02 -0.66
CA LYS A 103 -15.77 15.43 -1.99
C LYS A 103 -16.96 14.57 -2.42
N ILE A 104 -16.91 13.26 -2.15
CA ILE A 104 -18.00 12.34 -2.49
C ILE A 104 -19.24 12.63 -1.64
N SER A 105 -19.09 12.83 -0.32
CA SER A 105 -20.24 13.12 0.55
C SER A 105 -20.97 14.40 0.11
N TRP A 106 -20.22 15.46 -0.18
CA TRP A 106 -20.78 16.70 -0.72
C TRP A 106 -21.46 16.49 -2.08
N GLY A 107 -20.90 15.62 -2.94
CA GLY A 107 -21.52 15.26 -4.21
C GLY A 107 -22.86 14.54 -4.04
N GLN A 108 -22.94 13.58 -3.11
CA GLN A 108 -24.15 12.80 -2.84
C GLN A 108 -25.26 13.66 -2.22
N GLU A 109 -24.95 14.47 -1.21
CA GLU A 109 -25.92 15.39 -0.59
C GLU A 109 -26.53 16.34 -1.63
N ASN A 110 -25.71 16.90 -2.52
CA ASN A 110 -26.20 17.80 -3.57
C ASN A 110 -27.06 17.08 -4.62
N LEU A 111 -26.80 15.81 -4.91
CA LEU A 111 -27.63 15.00 -5.79
C LEU A 111 -28.98 14.68 -5.14
N GLU A 112 -29.00 14.30 -3.87
CA GLU A 112 -30.24 14.01 -3.14
C GLU A 112 -31.15 15.24 -3.07
N VAL A 113 -30.59 16.42 -2.81
CA VAL A 113 -31.34 17.69 -2.85
C VAL A 113 -31.82 18.00 -4.27
N ALA A 114 -30.98 17.84 -5.30
CA ALA A 114 -31.35 18.15 -6.68
C ALA A 114 -32.46 17.23 -7.23
N TYR A 115 -32.51 15.98 -6.80
CA TYR A 115 -33.51 14.99 -7.23
C TYR A 115 -34.65 14.77 -6.23
N GLY A 116 -34.67 15.49 -5.11
CA GLY A 116 -35.73 15.39 -4.09
C GLY A 116 -35.78 14.00 -3.41
N LEU A 117 -34.62 13.37 -3.23
CA LEU A 117 -34.49 12.05 -2.62
C LEU A 117 -34.17 12.10 -1.11
N ALA A 118 -34.00 13.31 -0.56
CA ALA A 118 -33.73 13.58 0.86
C ALA A 118 -35.02 13.60 1.72
#